data_AF-A0AAW6U9S2-F1
#
_entry.id   AF-A0AAW6U9S2-F1
#
_cell.length_a   1.000
_cell.length_b   1.000
_cell.length_c   1.000
_cell.angle_alpha   90.00
_cell.angle_beta   90.00
_cell.angle_gamma   90.00
#
_symmetry.space_group_name_H-M   'P 1'
#
loop_
_entity.id
_entity.type
_entity.pdbx_description
1 polymer ?
#
loop_
_entity_poly.entity_id
_entity_poly.type
_entity_poly.pdbx_seq_one_letter_code
_entity_poly.pdbx_strand_id
1 'polypeptide(L)'
;MKNKLYLSIIIIIVIAFSLILGFVLDGMENMAIGSGTPAAIYWVSKGLALALLLGVALYVMFRKQDVGNIYILLYSTLALQLLPLIERLLLRGDSPRIIWSLVILFIVFVGYLSIVFGLDLLNDKIQKVEESLKGKSIPVVDEDLYNDENGQFVSAKNKKVD
;
A
#
# COMPACT_ATOMS: atom_id res chain seq x y z
N MET A 1 -2.26 10.02 14.86
CA MET A 1 -3.21 9.02 15.39
C MET A 1 -4.54 9.02 14.64
N LYS A 2 -5.16 10.18 14.37
CA LYS A 2 -6.44 10.28 13.62
C LYS A 2 -6.44 9.51 12.29
N ASN A 3 -5.41 9.66 11.46
CA ASN A 3 -5.32 8.94 10.17
C ASN A 3 -5.27 7.42 10.32
N LYS A 4 -4.65 6.90 11.40
CA LYS A 4 -4.63 5.46 11.68
C LYS A 4 -6.00 4.94 12.09
N LEU A 5 -6.73 5.72 12.92
CA LEU A 5 -8.10 5.41 13.31
C LEU A 5 -9.04 5.37 12.10
N TYR A 6 -8.96 6.38 11.22
CA TYR A 6 -9.78 6.42 9.99
C TYR A 6 -9.47 5.25 9.07
N LEU A 7 -8.19 4.89 8.90
CA LEU A 7 -7.80 3.71 8.13
C LEU A 7 -8.42 2.44 8.71
N SER A 8 -8.31 2.22 10.02
CA SER A 8 -8.89 1.05 10.69
C SER A 8 -10.41 0.97 10.51
N ILE A 9 -11.13 2.09 10.63
CA ILE A 9 -12.58 2.14 10.42
C ILE A 9 -12.93 1.79 8.97
N ILE A 10 -12.21 2.36 7.99
CA ILE A 10 -12.43 2.06 6.57
C ILE A 10 -12.23 0.56 6.30
N ILE A 11 -11.17 -0.04 6.84
CA ILE A 11 -10.89 -1.48 6.67
C ILE A 11 -12.02 -2.34 7.25
N ILE A 12 -12.50 -2.02 8.45
CA ILE A 12 -13.62 -2.75 9.07
C ILE A 12 -14.86 -2.66 8.20
N ILE A 13 -15.18 -1.47 7.69
CA ILE A 13 -16.33 -1.25 6.79
C ILE A 13 -16.17 -2.07 5.50
N VAL A 14 -14.99 -2.05 4.88
CA VAL A 14 -14.71 -2.80 3.65
C VAL A 14 -14.84 -4.31 3.87
N ILE A 15 -14.31 -4.84 4.98
CA ILE A 15 -14.42 -6.26 5.33
C ILE A 15 -15.88 -6.64 5.56
N ALA A 16 -16.61 -5.87 6.36
CA ALA A 16 -18.02 -6.12 6.66
C ALA A 16 -18.86 -6.10 5.37
N PHE A 17 -18.66 -5.09 4.52
CA PHE A 17 -19.35 -4.97 3.24
C PHE A 17 -19.02 -6.14 2.30
N SER A 18 -17.75 -6.53 2.19
CA SER A 18 -17.30 -7.66 1.36
C SER A 18 -17.90 -9.00 1.82
N LEU A 19 -18.02 -9.21 3.13
CA LEU A 19 -18.67 -10.40 3.68
C LEU A 19 -20.17 -10.41 3.35
N ILE A 20 -20.89 -9.32 3.66
CA ILE A 20 -22.33 -9.18 3.41
C ILE A 20 -22.63 -9.37 1.92
N LEU A 21 -21.86 -8.73 1.02
CA LEU A 21 -22.07 -8.84 -0.41
C LEU A 21 -21.96 -10.29 -0.90
N GLY A 22 -21.05 -11.08 -0.32
CA GLY A 22 -20.93 -12.51 -0.65
C GLY A 22 -22.22 -13.28 -0.37
N PHE A 23 -22.78 -13.10 0.83
CA PHE A 23 -24.03 -13.75 1.24
C PHE A 23 -25.22 -13.29 0.41
N VAL A 24 -25.33 -11.98 0.15
CA VAL A 24 -26.42 -11.42 -0.67
C VAL A 24 -26.38 -11.99 -2.09
N LEU A 25 -25.19 -12.08 -2.70
CA LEU A 25 -25.03 -12.59 -4.06
C LEU A 25 -25.25 -14.10 -4.15
N ASP A 26 -24.98 -14.87 -3.08
CA ASP A 26 -25.31 -16.31 -3.05
C ASP A 26 -26.82 -16.56 -3.00
N GLY A 27 -27.60 -15.61 -2.45
CA GLY A 27 -29.06 -15.65 -2.47
C GLY A 27 -29.69 -15.32 -3.82
N MET A 28 -28.90 -14.88 -4.81
CA MET A 28 -29.38 -14.57 -6.15
C MET A 28 -29.09 -15.75 -7.09
N GLU A 29 -30.13 -16.36 -7.67
CA GLU A 29 -30.04 -17.58 -8.50
C GLU A 29 -28.99 -17.46 -9.63
N ASN A 30 -28.93 -16.32 -10.32
CA ASN A 30 -27.98 -16.06 -11.40
C ASN A 30 -26.53 -15.78 -10.95
N MET A 31 -26.30 -15.62 -9.65
CA MET A 31 -24.99 -15.32 -9.06
C MET A 31 -24.57 -16.34 -8.01
N ALA A 32 -25.40 -17.37 -7.81
CA ALA A 32 -25.13 -18.49 -6.93
C ALA A 32 -23.97 -19.32 -7.49
N ILE A 33 -23.07 -19.69 -6.59
CA ILE A 33 -21.94 -20.56 -6.91
C ILE A 33 -22.36 -21.99 -6.59
N GLY A 34 -22.15 -22.89 -7.56
CA GLY A 34 -22.43 -24.31 -7.36
C GLY A 34 -21.63 -24.91 -6.19
N SER A 35 -22.19 -25.93 -5.55
CA SER A 35 -21.53 -26.64 -4.45
C SER A 35 -20.25 -27.37 -4.89
N GLY A 36 -19.36 -27.67 -3.96
CA GLY A 36 -18.14 -28.45 -4.21
C GLY A 36 -16.95 -27.57 -4.61
N THR A 37 -16.21 -27.99 -5.64
CA THR A 37 -14.96 -27.33 -6.07
C THR A 37 -15.12 -25.84 -6.41
N PRO A 38 -16.16 -25.38 -7.13
CA PRO A 38 -16.35 -23.95 -7.42
C PRO A 38 -16.51 -23.12 -6.15
N ALA A 39 -17.35 -23.56 -5.21
CA ALA A 39 -17.52 -22.90 -3.92
C ALA A 39 -16.20 -22.83 -3.15
N ALA A 40 -15.43 -23.92 -3.10
CA ALA A 40 -14.14 -23.96 -2.41
C ALA A 40 -13.15 -22.94 -2.99
N ILE A 41 -13.02 -22.86 -4.33
CA ILE A 41 -12.12 -21.90 -4.99
C ILE A 41 -12.54 -20.46 -4.68
N TYR A 42 -13.83 -20.16 -4.74
CA TYR A 42 -14.34 -18.84 -4.39
C TYR A 42 -14.01 -18.44 -2.95
N TRP A 43 -14.28 -19.32 -1.98
CA TRP A 43 -14.01 -19.03 -0.57
C TRP A 43 -12.52 -18.89 -0.27
N VAL A 44 -11.67 -19.69 -0.92
CA VAL A 44 -10.21 -19.56 -0.82
C VAL A 44 -9.73 -18.22 -1.39
N SER A 45 -10.19 -17.85 -2.59
CA SER A 45 -9.87 -16.56 -3.21
C SER A 45 -10.30 -15.39 -2.33
N LYS A 46 -11.53 -15.43 -1.80
CA LYS A 46 -12.06 -14.41 -0.89
C LYS A 46 -11.24 -14.32 0.40
N GLY A 47 -10.92 -15.47 1.00
CA GLY A 47 -10.08 -15.53 2.19
C GLY A 47 -8.69 -14.92 1.96
N LEU A 48 -8.04 -15.27 0.85
CA LEU A 48 -6.74 -14.72 0.46
C LEU A 48 -6.80 -13.21 0.25
N ALA A 49 -7.79 -12.70 -0.49
CA ALA A 49 -7.94 -11.28 -0.74
C ALA A 49 -8.14 -10.49 0.57
N LEU A 50 -8.97 -11.00 1.49
CA LEU A 50 -9.19 -10.37 2.80
C LEU A 50 -7.95 -10.45 3.70
N ALA A 51 -7.25 -11.59 3.71
CA ALA A 51 -6.02 -11.77 4.47
C ALA A 51 -4.93 -10.80 4.01
N LEU A 52 -4.79 -10.59 2.70
CA LEU A 52 -3.85 -9.61 2.14
C LEU A 52 -4.24 -8.17 2.48
N LEU A 53 -5.54 -7.84 2.44
CA LEU A 53 -6.02 -6.52 2.87
C LEU A 53 -5.66 -6.24 4.33
N LEU A 54 -5.90 -7.21 5.22
CA LEU A 54 -5.51 -7.13 6.63
C LEU A 54 -3.99 -7.03 6.79
N GLY A 55 -3.24 -7.83 6.04
CA GLY A 55 -1.77 -7.80 6.04
C GLY A 55 -1.23 -6.42 5.67
N VAL A 56 -1.71 -5.84 4.56
CA VAL A 56 -1.31 -4.50 4.12
C VAL A 56 -1.77 -3.42 5.10
N ALA A 57 -2.98 -3.52 5.62
CA ALA A 57 -3.47 -2.61 6.64
C ALA A 57 -2.56 -2.55 7.87
N LEU A 58 -2.23 -3.71 8.43
CA LEU A 58 -1.32 -3.81 9.56
C LEU A 58 0.07 -3.28 9.18
N TYR A 59 0.57 -3.68 8.02
CA TYR A 59 1.87 -3.24 7.50
C TYR A 59 1.97 -1.70 7.42
N VAL A 60 0.98 -1.03 6.83
CA VAL A 60 0.89 0.42 6.74
C VAL A 60 0.73 1.08 8.13
N MET A 61 0.03 0.43 9.06
CA MET A 61 -0.10 0.95 10.43
C MET A 61 1.21 0.93 11.22
N PHE A 62 2.06 -0.08 11.01
CA PHE A 62 3.28 -0.30 11.80
C PHE A 62 4.57 0.21 11.14
N ARG A 63 4.72 0.17 9.81
CA ARG A 63 5.92 0.69 9.14
C ARG A 63 5.80 2.18 8.80
N LYS A 64 6.92 2.90 8.96
CA LYS A 64 7.13 4.23 8.39
C LYS A 64 7.72 4.05 6.98
N GLN A 65 6.87 4.07 5.96
CA GLN A 65 7.29 4.05 4.56
C GLN A 65 7.10 5.41 3.90
N ASP A 66 7.72 5.59 2.73
CA ASP A 66 7.40 6.68 1.82
C ASP A 66 5.90 6.69 1.51
N VAL A 67 5.30 7.88 1.55
CA VAL A 67 3.87 8.08 1.36
C VAL A 67 3.41 7.59 -0.01
N GLY A 68 4.22 7.72 -1.06
CA GLY A 68 3.94 7.23 -2.40
C GLY A 68 3.83 5.71 -2.46
N ASN A 69 4.76 4.99 -1.83
CA ASN A 69 4.75 3.52 -1.78
C ASN A 69 3.51 3.00 -1.03
N ILE A 70 3.11 3.68 0.04
CA ILE A 70 1.88 3.36 0.79
C ILE A 70 0.65 3.46 -0.11
N TYR A 71 0.54 4.53 -0.91
CA TYR A 71 -0.60 4.69 -1.82
C TYR A 71 -0.64 3.59 -2.90
N ILE A 72 0.50 3.28 -3.52
CA ILE A 72 0.55 2.22 -4.54
C ILE A 72 0.13 0.88 -3.93
N LEU A 73 0.63 0.56 -2.73
CA LEU A 73 0.26 -0.67 -2.02
C LEU A 73 -1.24 -0.71 -1.66
N LEU A 74 -1.80 0.39 -1.17
CA LEU A 74 -3.24 0.47 -0.86
C LEU A 74 -4.10 0.32 -2.11
N TYR A 75 -3.81 1.06 -3.19
CA TYR A 75 -4.61 1.00 -4.42
C TYR A 75 -4.54 -0.37 -5.11
N SER A 76 -3.35 -0.98 -5.17
CA SER A 76 -3.19 -2.34 -5.70
C SER A 76 -3.95 -3.37 -4.86
N THR A 77 -3.96 -3.23 -3.53
CA THR A 77 -4.69 -4.12 -2.63
C THR A 77 -6.21 -3.93 -2.72
N LEU A 78 -6.68 -2.70 -2.94
CA LEU A 78 -8.09 -2.42 -3.21
C LEU A 78 -8.52 -3.01 -4.56
N ALA A 79 -7.70 -2.89 -5.60
CA ALA A 79 -7.96 -3.55 -6.89
C ALA A 79 -8.02 -5.08 -6.73
N LEU A 80 -7.17 -5.66 -5.88
CA LEU A 80 -7.20 -7.09 -5.57
C LEU A 80 -8.52 -7.52 -4.89
N GLN A 81 -9.23 -6.63 -4.18
CA GLN A 81 -10.54 -6.95 -3.60
C GLN A 81 -11.63 -7.20 -4.66
N LEU A 82 -11.37 -6.86 -5.93
CA LEU A 82 -12.26 -7.21 -7.05
C LEU A 82 -12.08 -8.66 -7.50
N LEU A 83 -10.98 -9.33 -7.13
CA LEU A 83 -10.70 -10.70 -7.53
C LEU A 83 -11.83 -11.67 -7.14
N PRO A 84 -12.35 -11.69 -5.90
CA PRO A 84 -13.45 -12.59 -5.54
C PRO A 84 -14.72 -12.34 -6.39
N LEU A 85 -14.96 -11.11 -6.84
CA LEU A 85 -16.07 -10.80 -7.73
C LEU A 85 -15.85 -11.42 -9.12
N ILE A 86 -14.64 -11.29 -9.67
CA ILE A 86 -14.27 -11.92 -10.96
C ILE A 86 -14.39 -13.44 -10.85
N GLU A 87 -13.89 -14.03 -9.77
CA GLU A 87 -14.00 -15.47 -9.50
C GLU A 87 -15.46 -15.92 -9.44
N ARG A 88 -16.32 -15.18 -8.73
CA ARG A 88 -17.76 -15.45 -8.69
C ARG A 88 -18.39 -15.45 -10.10
N LEU A 89 -18.01 -14.51 -10.96
CA LEU A 89 -18.52 -14.46 -12.34
C LEU A 89 -18.10 -15.66 -13.19
N LEU A 90 -16.95 -16.27 -12.91
CA LEU A 90 -16.43 -17.45 -13.62
C LEU A 90 -17.01 -18.76 -13.07
N LEU A 91 -17.35 -18.78 -11.78
CA LEU A 91 -17.76 -19.98 -11.05
C LEU A 91 -19.28 -20.10 -10.84
N ARG A 92 -20.05 -19.09 -11.27
CA ARG A 92 -21.52 -19.10 -11.20
C ARG A 92 -22.17 -20.05 -12.23
N GLY A 93 -23.37 -20.51 -11.91
CA GLY A 93 -24.23 -21.29 -12.80
C GLY A 93 -23.77 -22.73 -13.05
N ASP A 94 -24.40 -23.38 -14.03
CA ASP A 94 -24.27 -24.83 -14.26
C ASP A 94 -22.97 -25.26 -14.94
N SER A 95 -22.23 -24.32 -15.52
CA SER A 95 -20.98 -24.57 -16.27
C SER A 95 -19.81 -23.75 -15.72
N PRO A 96 -19.35 -24.04 -14.49
CA PRO A 96 -18.30 -23.27 -13.83
C PRO A 96 -16.96 -23.41 -14.58
N ARG A 97 -16.31 -22.28 -14.87
CA ARG A 97 -15.02 -22.23 -15.57
C ARG A 97 -13.84 -22.39 -14.59
N ILE A 98 -13.78 -23.55 -13.94
CA ILE A 98 -12.81 -23.87 -12.87
C ILE A 98 -11.36 -23.62 -13.29
N ILE A 99 -10.95 -24.09 -14.47
CA ILE A 99 -9.56 -23.97 -14.94
C ILE A 99 -9.17 -22.50 -15.11
N TRP A 100 -10.04 -21.69 -15.72
CA TRP A 100 -9.80 -20.27 -15.94
C TRP A 100 -9.74 -19.48 -14.63
N SER A 101 -10.61 -19.83 -13.68
CA SER A 101 -10.61 -19.30 -12.31
C SER A 101 -9.25 -19.53 -11.63
N LEU A 102 -8.74 -20.76 -11.65
CA LEU A 102 -7.42 -21.07 -11.06
C LEU A 102 -6.26 -20.31 -11.74
N VAL A 103 -6.31 -20.20 -13.08
CA VAL A 103 -5.29 -19.45 -13.85
C VAL A 103 -5.32 -17.97 -13.49
N ILE A 104 -6.50 -17.35 -13.39
CA ILE A 104 -6.64 -15.94 -13.02
C ILE A 104 -6.18 -15.71 -11.58
N LEU A 105 -6.62 -16.54 -10.64
CA LEU A 105 -6.17 -16.49 -9.25
C LEU A 105 -4.63 -16.53 -9.16
N PHE A 106 -4.00 -17.46 -9.88
CA PHE A 106 -2.54 -17.58 -9.90
C PHE A 106 -1.85 -16.34 -10.49
N ILE A 107 -2.26 -15.88 -11.68
CA ILE A 107 -1.64 -14.74 -12.36
C ILE A 107 -1.78 -13.46 -11.51
N VAL A 108 -2.98 -13.21 -10.98
CA VAL A 108 -3.24 -12.02 -10.16
C VAL A 108 -2.42 -12.06 -8.89
N PHE A 109 -2.31 -13.22 -8.23
CA PHE A 109 -1.54 -13.34 -7.00
C PHE A 109 -0.03 -13.16 -7.23
N VAL A 110 0.53 -13.79 -8.27
CA VAL A 110 1.95 -13.61 -8.65
C VAL A 110 2.24 -12.16 -9.04
N GLY A 111 1.35 -11.53 -9.82
CA GLY A 111 1.45 -10.12 -10.19
C GLY A 111 1.43 -9.21 -8.95
N TYR A 112 0.52 -9.47 -8.02
CA TYR A 112 0.42 -8.71 -6.77
C TYR A 112 1.69 -8.86 -5.91
N LEU A 113 2.19 -10.09 -5.72
CA LEU A 113 3.45 -10.31 -4.98
C LEU A 113 4.62 -9.56 -5.62
N SER A 114 4.69 -9.53 -6.94
CA SER A 114 5.73 -8.80 -7.68
C SER A 114 5.70 -7.31 -7.37
N ILE A 115 4.50 -6.72 -7.26
CA ILE A 115 4.33 -5.31 -6.85
C ILE A 115 4.80 -5.10 -5.41
N VAL A 116 4.37 -5.96 -4.48
CA VAL A 116 4.73 -5.85 -3.06
C VAL A 116 6.25 -5.91 -2.87
N PHE A 117 6.91 -6.92 -3.44
CA PHE A 117 8.37 -7.05 -3.35
C PHE A 117 9.10 -5.93 -4.10
N GLY A 118 8.58 -5.50 -5.24
CA GLY A 118 9.14 -4.38 -5.99
C GLY A 118 9.13 -3.07 -5.19
N LEU A 119 8.03 -2.78 -4.48
CA LEU A 119 7.92 -1.61 -3.63
C LEU A 119 8.85 -1.66 -2.41
N ASP A 120 9.03 -2.83 -1.80
CA ASP A 120 9.95 -2.99 -0.66
C ASP A 120 11.41 -2.70 -1.09
N LEU A 121 11.83 -3.25 -2.24
CA LEU A 121 13.15 -2.99 -2.82
C LEU A 121 13.35 -1.51 -3.18
N LEU A 122 12.32 -0.83 -3.69
CA LEU A 122 12.37 0.60 -3.99
C LEU A 122 12.47 1.43 -2.71
N ASN A 123 11.71 1.07 -1.68
CA ASN A 123 11.73 1.76 -0.39
C ASN A 123 13.11 1.71 0.26
N ASP A 124 13.78 0.54 0.22
CA ASP A 124 15.15 0.38 0.73
C ASP A 124 16.16 1.27 -0.01
N LYS A 125 16.00 1.45 -1.33
CA LYS A 125 16.85 2.34 -2.12
C LYS A 125 16.60 3.81 -1.76
N ILE A 126 15.34 4.22 -1.59
CA ILE A 126 14.98 5.59 -1.24
C ILE A 126 15.58 5.96 0.13
N GLN A 127 15.42 5.10 1.13
CA GLN A 127 15.95 5.35 2.48
C GLN A 127 17.47 5.52 2.49
N LYS A 128 18.20 4.71 1.71
CA LYS A 128 19.66 4.83 1.59
C LYS A 128 20.12 6.15 0.96
N VAL A 129 19.35 6.68 0.00
CA VAL A 129 19.69 7.94 -0.69
C VAL A 129 19.23 9.16 0.12
N GLU A 130 18.13 9.05 0.88
CA GLU A 130 17.64 10.15 1.71
C GLU A 130 18.66 10.59 2.77
N GLU A 131 19.42 9.65 3.33
CA GLU A 131 20.52 9.96 4.26
C GLU A 131 21.64 10.79 3.63
N SER A 132 21.92 10.58 2.34
CA SER A 132 22.97 11.33 1.62
C SER A 132 22.49 12.71 1.13
N LEU A 133 21.18 12.93 1.07
CA LEU A 133 20.55 14.18 0.62
C LEU A 133 20.23 15.18 1.74
N LYS A 134 20.44 14.82 3.02
CA LYS A 134 20.40 15.79 4.12
C LYS A 134 21.55 16.80 3.94
N GLY A 135 21.26 17.87 3.20
CA GLY A 135 22.21 18.94 2.92
C GLY A 135 22.83 19.44 4.21
N LYS A 136 24.16 19.65 4.21
CA LYS A 136 24.83 20.33 5.31
C LYS A 136 24.17 21.69 5.50
N SER A 137 23.71 22.00 6.71
CA SER A 137 23.27 23.35 7.04
C SER A 137 24.46 24.27 6.77
N ILE A 138 24.36 25.13 5.75
CA ILE A 138 25.34 26.19 5.57
C ILE A 138 24.91 27.26 6.58
N PRO A 139 25.72 27.54 7.62
CA PRO A 139 25.42 28.65 8.51
C PRO A 139 25.40 29.92 7.66
N VAL A 140 24.24 30.57 7.59
CA VAL A 140 24.13 31.90 7.01
C VAL A 140 24.79 32.84 8.01
N VAL A 141 25.99 33.29 7.69
CA VAL A 141 26.73 34.28 8.47
C VAL A 141 26.23 35.65 8.01
N ASP A 142 25.63 36.41 8.91
CA ASP A 142 25.12 37.75 8.64
C ASP A 142 26.23 38.67 8.08
N GLU A 143 25.91 39.55 7.13
CA GLU A 143 26.90 40.45 6.52
C GLU A 143 27.56 41.36 7.58
N ASP A 144 26.82 41.69 8.64
CA ASP A 144 27.29 42.47 9.78
C ASP A 144 28.46 41.81 10.53
N LEU A 145 28.64 40.47 10.42
CA LEU A 145 29.80 39.78 10.99
C LEU A 145 31.10 40.07 10.24
N TYR A 146 31.03 40.63 9.03
CA TYR A 146 32.20 41.02 8.25
C TYR A 146 32.56 42.50 8.41
N ASN A 147 31.85 43.24 9.26
CA ASN A 147 32.16 44.65 9.56
C ASN A 147 32.72 44.77 10.99
N ASP A 148 33.67 45.68 11.21
CA ASP A 148 34.14 46.04 12.55
C ASP A 148 33.16 46.99 13.26
N GLU A 149 33.47 47.35 14.52
CA GLU A 149 32.66 48.28 15.33
C GLU A 149 32.52 49.68 14.71
N ASN A 150 33.33 50.00 13.69
CA ASN A 150 33.31 51.27 12.96
C ASN A 150 32.65 51.14 11.57
N GLY A 151 32.08 49.98 11.24
CA GLY A 151 31.41 49.72 9.96
C GLY A 151 32.37 49.49 8.78
N GLN A 152 33.66 49.22 9.02
CA GLN A 152 34.60 48.87 7.95
C GLN A 152 34.65 47.36 7.72
N PHE A 153 34.63 46.98 6.44
CA PHE A 153 34.68 45.58 6.03
C PHE A 153 36.04 44.93 6.38
N VAL A 154 36.01 43.91 7.23
CA VAL A 154 37.15 43.08 7.60
C VAL A 154 37.00 41.72 6.94
N SER A 155 37.84 41.46 5.93
CA SER A 155 37.87 40.20 5.17
C SER A 155 37.83 38.95 6.07
N ALA A 156 37.12 37.93 5.60
CA ALA A 156 36.93 36.61 6.24
C ALA A 156 38.22 35.91 6.70
N LYS A 157 39.39 36.31 6.20
CA LYS A 157 40.70 35.73 6.57
C LYS A 157 41.24 36.16 7.93
N ASN A 158 40.76 37.27 8.51
CA ASN A 158 41.39 37.87 9.69
C ASN A 158 40.60 37.71 11.01
N LYS A 159 39.46 37.00 11.00
CA LYS A 159 38.66 36.83 12.21
C LYS A 159 39.12 35.59 12.99
N LYS A 160 39.80 35.80 14.14
CA LYS A 160 39.97 34.74 15.14
C LYS A 160 38.58 34.41 15.70
N VAL A 161 38.19 33.16 15.54
CA VAL A 161 37.00 32.59 16.19
C VAL A 161 37.47 32.08 17.55
N ASP A 162 37.11 32.79 18.62
CA ASP A 162 37.13 32.25 19.99
C ASP A 162 35.79 31.57 20.29
#